data_AF-A0A5Y3UTZ0-F1
#
_entry.id   AF-A0A5Y3UTZ0-F1
#
_cell.length_a   1.000
_cell.length_b   1.000
_cell.length_c   1.000
_cell.angle_alpha   90.00
_cell.angle_beta   90.00
_cell.angle_gamma   90.00
#
_symmetry.space_group_name_H-M   'P 1'
#
loop_
_entity.id
_entity.type
_entity.pdbx_description
1 polymer ?
#
loop_
_entity_poly.entity_id
_entity_poly.type
_entity_poly.pdbx_seq_one_letter_code
_entity_poly.pdbx_strand_id
1 'polypeptide(L)'
;MDDKLFNELLDGVNEMVAIEKGEIQPHPDRVHSHDIPDVKAMRTEFGMKQSEFAAAIGASTGLVQSWELKRRIPSGVALKLLRLLEQDPQIINCLKTA
;
A
#
# COMPACT_ATOMS: atom_id res chain seq x y z
N MET A 1 -19.99 -21.28 23.14
CA MET A 1 -19.36 -19.97 22.89
C MET A 1 -19.86 -19.06 24.00
N ASP A 2 -19.01 -18.19 24.54
CA ASP A 2 -19.47 -17.19 25.51
C ASP A 2 -20.34 -16.15 24.77
N ASP A 3 -21.58 -15.96 25.22
CA ASP A 3 -22.52 -15.02 24.61
C ASP A 3 -21.97 -13.59 24.62
N LYS A 4 -21.15 -13.27 25.64
CA LYS A 4 -20.48 -11.97 25.73
C LYS A 4 -19.51 -11.76 24.56
N LEU A 5 -18.68 -12.76 24.28
CA LEU A 5 -17.71 -12.70 23.17
C LEU A 5 -18.41 -12.62 21.82
N PHE A 6 -19.52 -13.35 21.64
CA PHE A 6 -20.29 -13.31 20.41
C PHE A 6 -20.86 -11.90 20.16
N ASN A 7 -21.45 -11.28 21.19
CA ASN A 7 -22.02 -9.94 21.08
C ASN A 7 -20.93 -8.88 20.80
N GLU A 8 -19.77 -8.96 21.47
CA GLU A 8 -18.65 -8.04 21.22
C GLU A 8 -18.15 -8.12 19.76
N LEU A 9 -18.10 -9.32 19.17
CA LEU A 9 -17.72 -9.50 17.76
C LEU A 9 -18.80 -8.97 16.81
N LEU A 10 -20.07 -9.20 17.12
CA LEU A 10 -21.20 -8.73 16.31
C LEU A 10 -21.23 -7.19 16.28
N ASP A 11 -21.00 -6.55 17.41
CA ASP A 11 -20.92 -5.09 17.52
C ASP A 11 -19.78 -4.52 16.67
N GLY A 12 -18.59 -5.14 16.69
CA GLY A 12 -17.47 -4.72 15.86
C GLY A 12 -17.74 -4.84 14.35
N VAL A 13 -18.46 -5.87 13.91
CA VAL A 13 -18.86 -6.02 12.49
C VAL A 13 -19.87 -4.95 12.10
N ASN A 14 -20.85 -4.65 12.96
CA ASN A 14 -21.81 -3.58 12.72
C ASN A 14 -21.12 -2.20 12.65
N GLU A 15 -20.17 -1.94 13.54
CA GLU A 15 -19.34 -0.73 13.53
C GLU A 15 -18.56 -0.61 12.21
N MET A 16 -17.94 -1.69 11.73
CA MET A 16 -17.24 -1.71 10.44
C MET A 16 -18.16 -1.30 9.28
N VAL A 17 -19.37 -1.86 9.20
CA VAL A 17 -20.33 -1.55 8.13
C VAL A 17 -20.78 -0.10 8.19
N ALA A 18 -21.03 0.44 9.38
CA ALA A 18 -21.42 1.83 9.57
C ALA A 18 -20.30 2.81 9.16
N ILE A 19 -19.03 2.45 9.43
CA ILE A 19 -17.86 3.21 8.97
C ILE A 19 -17.74 3.17 7.44
N GLU A 20 -17.89 2.00 6.82
CA GLU A 20 -17.80 1.85 5.35
C GLU A 20 -18.88 2.66 4.62
N LYS A 21 -20.09 2.76 5.20
CA LYS A 21 -21.19 3.59 4.69
C LYS A 21 -21.03 5.09 4.97
N GLY A 22 -20.07 5.48 5.80
CA GLY A 22 -19.86 6.87 6.22
C GLY A 22 -20.86 7.38 7.27
N GLU A 23 -21.64 6.49 7.89
CA GLU A 23 -22.60 6.82 8.95
C GLU A 23 -21.90 7.11 10.28
N ILE A 24 -20.74 6.47 10.50
CA ILE A 24 -19.88 6.69 11.66
C ILE A 24 -18.49 7.07 11.17
N GLN A 25 -17.94 8.16 11.69
CA GLN A 25 -16.53 8.48 11.50
C GLN A 25 -15.71 7.91 12.66
N PRO A 26 -14.73 7.03 12.41
CA PRO A 26 -13.85 6.55 13.45
C PRO A 26 -13.06 7.71 14.07
N HIS A 27 -12.77 7.59 15.36
CA HIS A 27 -11.96 8.58 16.07
C HIS A 27 -10.62 8.81 15.33
N PRO A 28 -10.14 10.05 15.16
CA PRO A 28 -8.92 10.33 14.39
C PRO A 28 -7.70 9.49 14.79
N ASP A 29 -7.51 9.25 16.09
CA ASP A 29 -6.42 8.41 16.61
C ASP A 29 -6.48 6.94 16.15
N ARG A 30 -7.65 6.48 15.69
CA ARG A 30 -7.87 5.13 15.14
C ARG A 30 -7.78 5.11 13.61
N VAL A 31 -7.54 6.25 12.98
CA VAL A 31 -7.39 6.39 11.53
C VAL A 31 -5.93 6.58 11.20
N HIS A 32 -5.32 5.54 10.63
CA HIS A 32 -3.94 5.59 10.14
C HIS A 32 -3.93 5.65 8.61
N SER A 33 -4.05 6.86 8.07
CA SER A 33 -3.87 7.06 6.63
C SER A 33 -2.38 7.10 6.30
N HIS A 34 -1.97 6.27 5.34
CA HIS A 34 -0.66 6.34 4.73
C HIS A 34 -0.88 6.65 3.25
N ASP A 35 -0.53 7.86 2.81
CA ASP A 35 -0.44 8.17 1.37
C ASP A 35 0.74 7.37 0.81
N ILE A 36 0.40 6.19 0.30
CA ILE A 36 1.34 5.23 -0.26
C ILE A 36 1.28 5.36 -1.79
N PRO A 37 2.44 5.51 -2.46
CA PRO A 37 2.51 5.48 -3.91
C PRO A 37 1.84 4.25 -4.50
N ASP A 38 1.05 4.41 -5.55
CA ASP A 38 0.51 3.26 -6.29
C ASP A 38 1.62 2.64 -7.14
N VAL A 39 2.31 1.68 -6.53
CA VAL A 39 3.43 0.95 -7.14
C VAL A 39 3.01 0.28 -8.46
N LYS A 40 1.76 -0.18 -8.56
CA LYS A 40 1.28 -0.86 -9.77
C LYS A 40 1.11 0.15 -10.90
N ALA A 41 0.44 1.26 -10.62
CA ALA A 41 0.25 2.34 -11.59
C ALA A 41 1.58 2.87 -12.11
N MET A 42 2.50 3.17 -11.19
CA MET A 42 3.85 3.64 -11.50
C MET A 42 4.62 2.66 -12.39
N ARG A 43 4.64 1.37 -12.04
CA ARG A 43 5.29 0.35 -12.87
C ARG A 43 4.68 0.28 -14.27
N THR A 44 3.35 0.33 -14.37
CA THR A 44 2.66 0.26 -15.67
C THR A 44 2.92 1.48 -16.53
N GLU A 45 3.05 2.66 -15.93
CA GLU A 45 3.43 3.89 -16.63
C GLU A 45 4.83 3.77 -17.25
N PHE A 46 5.76 3.11 -16.54
CA PHE A 46 7.09 2.79 -17.07
C PHE A 46 7.11 1.65 -18.10
N GLY A 47 5.98 0.98 -18.36
CA GLY A 47 5.88 -0.13 -19.32
C GLY A 47 6.62 -1.40 -18.88
N MET A 48 6.90 -1.55 -17.58
CA MET A 48 7.77 -2.61 -17.06
C MET A 48 7.00 -3.83 -16.56
N LYS A 49 7.64 -5.00 -16.67
CA LYS A 49 7.23 -6.19 -15.91
C LYS A 49 7.61 -6.04 -14.44
N GLN A 50 6.93 -6.79 -13.56
CA GLN A 50 7.21 -6.76 -12.11
C GLN A 50 8.68 -7.05 -11.78
N SER A 51 9.31 -7.99 -12.48
CA SER A 51 10.71 -8.35 -12.29
C SER A 51 11.68 -7.25 -12.71
N GLU A 52 11.39 -6.55 -13.82
CA GLU A 52 12.22 -5.45 -14.35
C GLU A 52 12.18 -4.26 -13.41
N PHE A 53 10.97 -3.90 -12.95
CA PHE A 53 10.80 -2.82 -11.99
C PHE A 53 11.44 -3.14 -10.65
N ALA A 54 11.28 -4.38 -10.16
CA ALA A 54 11.92 -4.85 -8.94
C ALA A 54 13.44 -4.74 -9.02
N ALA A 55 14.04 -5.17 -10.14
CA ALA A 55 15.48 -5.05 -10.37
C ALA A 55 15.94 -3.58 -10.35
N ALA A 56 15.24 -2.68 -11.06
CA ALA A 56 15.59 -1.27 -11.12
C ALA A 56 15.61 -0.61 -9.73
N ILE A 57 14.62 -0.89 -8.88
CA ILE A 57 14.54 -0.27 -7.55
C ILE A 57 15.29 -1.05 -6.45
N GLY A 58 16.01 -2.12 -6.79
CA GLY A 58 16.74 -2.95 -5.83
C GLY A 58 15.84 -3.75 -4.88
N ALA A 59 14.67 -4.18 -5.34
CA ALA A 59 13.71 -4.99 -4.59
C ALA A 59 13.57 -6.40 -5.19
N SER A 60 12.98 -7.32 -4.44
CA SER A 60 12.59 -8.62 -4.99
C SER A 60 11.23 -8.52 -5.68
N THR A 61 11.02 -9.33 -6.73
CA THR A 61 9.72 -9.40 -7.43
C THR A 61 8.55 -9.68 -6.49
N GLY A 62 8.76 -10.57 -5.50
CA GLY A 62 7.74 -10.89 -4.49
C GLY A 62 7.43 -9.72 -3.55
N LEU A 63 8.39 -8.82 -3.30
CA LEU A 63 8.17 -7.61 -2.52
C LEU A 63 7.34 -6.59 -3.31
N VAL A 64 7.66 -6.36 -4.59
CA VAL A 64 6.86 -5.50 -5.49
C VAL A 64 5.44 -6.04 -5.60
N GLN A 65 5.26 -7.35 -5.80
CA GLN A 65 3.93 -7.97 -5.85
C GLN A 65 3.16 -7.77 -4.53
N SER A 66 3.84 -7.87 -3.38
CA SER A 66 3.22 -7.64 -2.07
C SER A 66 2.76 -6.20 -1.89
N TRP A 67 3.50 -5.23 -2.44
CA TRP A 67 3.11 -3.81 -2.45
C TRP A 67 1.94 -3.55 -3.40
N GLU A 68 1.96 -4.09 -4.63
CA GLU A 68 0.86 -3.96 -5.59
C GLU A 68 -0.45 -4.56 -5.07
N LEU A 69 -0.36 -5.66 -4.31
CA LEU A 69 -1.50 -6.31 -3.66
C LEU A 69 -1.89 -5.70 -2.31
N LYS A 70 -1.20 -4.63 -1.87
CA LYS A 70 -1.38 -3.97 -0.56
C LYS A 70 -1.24 -4.91 0.65
N ARG A 71 -0.57 -6.06 0.49
CA ARG A 71 -0.25 -7.00 1.60
C ARG A 71 0.86 -6.46 2.48
N ARG A 72 1.74 -5.63 1.91
CA ARG A 72 2.79 -4.90 2.62
C ARG A 72 2.79 -3.45 2.15
N ILE A 73 3.22 -2.57 3.02
CA ILE A 73 3.36 -1.15 2.75
C ILE A 73 4.86 -0.84 2.58
N PRO A 74 5.28 -0.18 1.50
CA PRO A 74 6.65 0.32 1.37
C PRO A 74 6.95 1.27 2.53
N SER A 75 8.12 1.15 3.14
CA SER A 75 8.55 2.01 4.26
C SER A 75 10.01 2.42 4.11
N GLY A 76 10.43 3.41 4.89
CA GLY A 76 11.81 3.87 4.93
C GLY A 76 12.33 4.34 3.56
N VAL A 77 13.48 3.80 3.14
CA VAL A 77 14.16 4.19 1.89
C VAL A 77 13.33 3.84 0.66
N ALA A 78 12.67 2.67 0.64
CA ALA A 78 11.83 2.26 -0.48
C ALA A 78 10.67 3.23 -0.71
N LEU A 79 10.01 3.68 0.36
CA LEU A 79 8.94 4.68 0.27
C LEU A 79 9.46 6.02 -0.28
N LYS A 80 10.63 6.47 0.17
CA LYS A 80 11.23 7.71 -0.32
C LYS A 80 11.60 7.60 -1.80
N LEU A 81 12.16 6.47 -2.23
CA LEU A 81 12.50 6.20 -3.63
C LEU A 81 11.26 6.20 -4.53
N LEU A 82 10.18 5.53 -4.10
CA LEU A 82 8.93 5.51 -4.84
C LEU A 82 8.34 6.92 -4.97
N ARG A 83 8.34 7.72 -3.90
CA ARG A 83 7.90 9.13 -3.97
C ARG A 83 8.78 9.98 -4.88
N LEU A 84 10.09 9.72 -4.88
CA LEU A 84 11.01 10.41 -5.78
C LEU A 84 10.70 10.08 -7.24
N LEU A 85 10.35 8.83 -7.55
CA LEU A 85 9.91 8.40 -8.88
C LEU A 85 8.54 8.98 -9.28
N GLU A 86 7.63 9.21 -8.34
CA GLU A 86 6.37 9.95 -8.62
C GLU A 86 6.64 11.40 -8.99
N GLN A 87 7.60 12.04 -8.31
CA GLN A 87 7.93 13.44 -8.57
C GLN A 87 8.75 13.62 -9.86
N ASP A 88 9.68 12.70 -10.13
CA ASP A 88 10.48 12.71 -11.35
C ASP A 88 10.61 11.29 -11.95
N PRO A 89 9.71 10.96 -12.89
CA PRO A 89 9.73 9.71 -13.65
C PRO A 89 11.06 9.39 -14.36
N GLN A 90 11.88 10.40 -14.70
CA GLN A 90 13.11 10.18 -15.47
C GLN A 90 14.19 9.44 -14.67
N ILE A 91 14.13 9.51 -13.34
CA ILE A 91 15.08 8.86 -12.43
C ILE A 91 15.13 7.35 -12.64
N ILE A 92 14.03 6.73 -13.08
CA ILE A 92 13.98 5.29 -13.37
C ILE A 92 15.04 4.88 -14.41
N ASN A 93 15.43 5.78 -15.32
CA ASN A 93 16.42 5.49 -16.34
C ASN A 93 17.83 5.40 -15.77
N CYS A 94 18.14 6.16 -14.71
CA CYS A 94 19.42 6.04 -13.99
C CYS A 94 19.50 4.72 -13.21
N LEU A 95 18.35 4.22 -12.74
CA LEU A 95 18.27 2.98 -11.96
C LEU A 95 18.36 1.71 -12.83
N LYS A 96 17.93 1.77 -14.10
CA LYS A 96 18.05 0.65 -15.05
C LYS A 96 19.50 0.30 -15.43
N THR A 97 20.43 1.24 -15.27
CA THR A 97 21.81 1.13 -15.75
C THR A 97 22.76 0.53 -14.70
N ALA A 98 22.31 0.39 -13.45
CA ALA A 98 23.10 -0.16 -12.34
C ALA A 98 23.01 -1.68 -12.24
#